data_AF-A0A4Q3BR48-F1
#
_entry.id   AF-A0A4Q3BR48-F1
#
_cell.length_a   1.000
_cell.length_b   1.000
_cell.length_c   1.000
_cell.angle_alpha   90.00
_cell.angle_beta   90.00
_cell.angle_gamma   90.00
#
_symmetry.space_group_name_H-M   'P 1'
#
loop_
_entity.id
_entity.type
_entity.pdbx_description
1 polymer ?
#
loop_
_entity_poly.entity_id
_entity_poly.type
_entity_poly.pdbx_seq_one_letter_code
_entity_poly.pdbx_strand_id
1 'polypeptide(L)' 'MNILVFGAGRSAYFTIQYLLANAQKHAWQVTVADSEIKNIEVCTQGFDNAVSKITDVNNKEERLSLLQN' A
#
# COMPACT_ATOMS: atom_id res chain seq x y z
N MET A 1 -8.51 -7.40 8.87
CA MET A 1 -7.89 -8.06 7.70
C MET A 1 -6.84 -7.12 7.17
N ASN A 2 -5.65 -7.64 6.87
CA ASN A 2 -4.51 -6.85 6.41
C ASN A 2 -4.29 -7.10 4.93
N ILE A 3 -4.18 -6.03 4.15
CA ILE A 3 -3.93 -6.09 2.71
C ILE A 3 -2.61 -5.37 2.46
N LEU A 4 -1.63 -6.08 1.92
CA LEU A 4 -0.35 -5.52 1.50
C LEU A 4 -0.32 -5.42 -0.03
N VAL A 5 -0.10 -4.21 -0.54
CA VAL A 5 0.03 -3.94 -1.97
C VAL A 5 1.49 -3.58 -2.27
N PHE A 6 2.12 -4.37 -3.13
CA PHE A 6 3.44 -4.05 -3.69
C PHE A 6 3.28 -3.33 -5.03
N GLY A 7 3.85 -2.13 -5.12
CA GLY A 7 3.75 -1.25 -6.28
C GLY A 7 2.61 -0.23 -6.15
N ALA A 8 2.96 1.05 -6.28
CA ALA A 8 2.05 2.20 -6.26
C ALA A 8 2.12 3.01 -7.57
N GLY A 9 2.62 2.40 -8.64
CA GLY A 9 2.67 3.01 -9.96
C GLY A 9 1.29 3.26 -10.59
N ARG A 10 1.30 3.89 -11.77
CA ARG A 10 0.07 4.37 -12.45
C ARG A 10 -1.01 3.30 -12.67
N SER A 11 -0.62 2.06 -12.95
CA SER A 11 -1.56 0.95 -13.17
C SER A 11 -2.26 0.49 -11.89
N ALA A 12 -1.64 0.68 -10.72
CA ALA A 12 -2.17 0.23 -9.43
C ALA A 12 -3.05 1.29 -8.75
N TYR A 13 -2.96 2.56 -9.16
CA TYR A 13 -3.63 3.69 -8.52
C TYR A 13 -5.12 3.44 -8.24
N PHE A 14 -5.91 3.09 -9.27
CA PHE A 14 -7.35 2.90 -9.11
C PHE A 14 -7.69 1.71 -8.19
N THR A 15 -6.89 0.64 -8.22
CA THR A 15 -7.06 -0.50 -7.33
C THR A 15 -6.77 -0.11 -5.88
N ILE A 16 -5.69 0.63 -5.63
CA ILE A 16 -5.33 1.09 -4.28
C ILE A 16 -6.43 2.02 -3.72
N GLN A 17 -6.91 2.96 -4.52
CA GLN A 17 -8.02 3.86 -4.16
C GLN A 17 -9.28 3.08 -3.79
N TYR A 18 -9.64 2.08 -4.61
CA TYR A 18 -10.79 1.21 -4.33
C TYR A 18 -10.62 0.45 -3.01
N LEU A 19 -9.43 -0.12 -2.76
CA LEU A 19 -9.15 -0.85 -1.52
C LEU A 19 -9.26 0.07 -0.31
N LEU A 20 -8.64 1.26 -0.36
CA LEU A 20 -8.64 2.22 0.74
C LEU A 20 -10.04 2.75 1.07
N ALA A 21 -10.85 3.06 0.05
CA ALA A 21 -12.23 3.53 0.22
C ALA A 21 -13.14 2.48 0.87
N ASN A 22 -12.89 1.20 0.62
CA ASN A 22 -13.64 0.10 1.24
C ASN A 22 -13.06 -0.33 2.59
N ALA A 23 -11.76 -0.14 2.78
CA ALA A 23 -11.08 -0.51 4.00
C ALA A 23 -11.62 0.22 5.24
N GLN A 24 -12.08 1.47 5.11
CA GLN A 24 -12.76 2.17 6.20
C GLN A 24 -14.08 1.48 6.60
N LYS A 25 -14.88 1.01 5.63
CA LYS A 25 -16.18 0.37 5.87
C LYS A 25 -16.04 -1.04 6.45
N HIS A 26 -14.97 -1.74 6.09
CA HIS A 26 -14.76 -3.13 6.45
C HIS A 26 -13.68 -3.33 7.53
N ALA A 27 -13.18 -2.24 8.12
CA ALA A 27 -12.09 -2.25 9.08
C ALA A 27 -10.86 -3.05 8.57
N TRP A 28 -10.49 -2.81 7.31
CA TRP A 28 -9.26 -3.33 6.75
C TRP A 28 -8.13 -2.34 6.97
N GLN A 29 -6.92 -2.88 7.14
CA GLN A 29 -5.70 -2.10 7.09
C GLN A 29 -5.04 -2.35 5.73
N VAL A 30 -4.74 -1.29 4.99
CA VAL A 30 -4.10 -1.39 3.67
C VAL A 30 -2.71 -0.79 3.78
N THR A 31 -1.70 -1.63 3.60
CA THR A 31 -0.30 -1.21 3.51
C THR A 31 0.08 -1.10 2.05
N VAL A 32 0.54 0.08 1.63
CA VAL A 32 1.02 0.35 0.28
C VAL A 32 2.55 0.46 0.33
N ALA A 33 3.22 -0.42 -0.40
CA ALA A 33 4.68 -0.51 -0.45
C ALA A 33 5.20 -0.25 -1.88
N ASP A 34 6.08 0.73 -2.03
CA ASP A 34 6.75 1.04 -3.31
C ASP A 34 8.16 1.59 -3.03
N SER A 35 9.03 1.57 -4.05
CA SER A 35 10.36 2.17 -3.96
C SER A 35 10.33 3.69 -3.98
N GLU A 36 9.31 4.29 -4.60
CA GLU A 36 9.17 5.73 -4.80
C GLU A 36 8.10 6.30 -3.87
N ILE A 37 8.52 7.13 -2.91
CA ILE A 37 7.63 7.72 -1.92
C ILE A 37 6.48 8.51 -2.55
N LYS A 38 6.75 9.23 -3.65
CA LYS A 38 5.74 10.03 -4.34
C LYS A 38 4.59 9.20 -4.88
N ASN A 39 4.87 7.99 -5.37
CA ASN A 39 3.84 7.07 -5.86
C ASN A 39 2.92 6.63 -4.71
N ILE A 40 3.51 6.36 -3.54
CA ILE A 40 2.76 5.99 -2.34
C ILE A 40 1.88 7.16 -1.89
N GLU A 41 2.46 8.36 -1.74
CA GLU A 41 1.74 9.56 -1.30
C GLU A 41 0.54 9.87 -2.19
N VAL A 42 0.71 9.83 -3.52
CA VAL A 42 -0.37 10.04 -4.48
C VAL A 42 -1.50 9.03 -4.30
N CYS A 43 -1.18 7.78 -3.96
CA CYS A 43 -2.17 6.72 -3.77
C CYS A 43 -2.84 6.77 -2.39
N THR A 44 -2.16 7.23 -1.34
CA THR A 44 -2.63 7.16 0.05
C THR A 44 -3.19 8.48 0.58
N GLN A 45 -2.98 9.60 -0.11
CA GLN A 45 -3.45 10.91 0.33
C GLN A 45 -4.97 10.91 0.54
N GLY A 46 -5.40 11.38 1.71
CA GLY A 46 -6.82 11.48 2.08
C GLY A 46 -7.42 10.22 2.70
N PHE A 47 -6.62 9.17 2.96
CA PHE A 47 -7.08 7.94 3.62
C PHE A 47 -6.33 7.69 4.94
N ASP A 48 -7.00 7.91 6.07
CA ASP A 48 -6.42 7.75 7.42
C ASP A 48 -6.08 6.28 7.76
N ASN A 49 -6.68 5.35 7.03
CA ASN A 49 -6.49 3.90 7.19
C ASN A 49 -5.38 3.33 6.30
N ALA A 50 -4.65 4.18 5.57
CA ALA A 50 -3.49 3.79 4.77
C ALA A 50 -2.24 3.67 5.64
N VAL A 51 -1.44 2.63 5.40
CA VAL A 51 -0.09 2.49 5.94
C VAL A 51 0.90 2.56 4.78
N SER A 52 1.84 3.50 4.84
CA SER A 52 2.84 3.70 3.80
C SER A 52 4.17 3.04 4.18
N LYS A 53 4.78 2.29 3.25
CA LYS A 53 6.09 1.65 3.45
C LYS A 53 6.99 1.86 2.23
N ILE A 54 8.17 2.43 2.42
CA ILE A 54 9.18 2.44 1.35
C ILE A 54 9.89 1.09 1.35
N THR A 55 9.94 0.44 0.18
CA THR A 55 10.56 -0.87 0.00
C THR A 55 10.89 -1.08 -1.46
N ASP A 56 12.07 -1.63 -1.75
CA ASP A 56 12.31 -2.20 -3.06
C ASP A 56 11.49 -3.47 -3.22
N VAL A 57 10.41 -3.38 -3.99
CA VAL A 57 9.49 -4.48 -4.26
C VAL A 57 10.14 -5.62 -5.05
N ASN A 58 11.30 -5.39 -5.67
CA ASN A 58 12.06 -6.43 -6.36
C ASN A 58 13.04 -7.13 -5.41
N ASN A 59 13.39 -6.51 -4.27
CA ASN A 59 14.21 -7.12 -3.24
C ASN A 59 13.39 -8.15 -2.45
N LYS A 60 13.82 -9.41 -2.49
CA LYS A 60 13.13 -10.51 -1.81
C LYS A 60 13.13 -10.34 -0.29
N GLU A 61 14.25 -9.93 0.31
CA GLU A 61 14.38 -9.83 1.77
C GLU A 61 13.51 -8.69 2.30
N GLU A 62 13.53 -7.53 1.65
CA GLU A 62 12.68 -6.40 2.01
C GLU A 62 11.19 -6.75 1.89
N ARG A 63 10.78 -7.42 0.80
CA ARG A 63 9.40 -7.91 0.68
C ARG A 63 8.99 -8.85 1.80
N LEU A 64 9.85 -9.82 2.15
CA LEU A 64 9.54 -10.80 3.20
C LEU A 64 9.43 -10.13 4.57
N SER A 65 10.21 -9.07 4.84
CA SER A 65 10.12 -8.31 6.08
C SER A 65 8.74 -7.68 6.32
N LEU A 66 7.99 -7.40 5.25
CA LEU A 66 6.65 -6.80 5.33
C LEU A 66 5.53 -7.80 5.58
N LEU A 67 5.77 -9.10 5.39
CA LEU A 67 4.77 -10.16 5.58
C LEU A 67 4.59 -10.59 7.04
N GLN A 68 5.47 -10.15 7.95
CA GLN A 68 5.42 -10.52 9.37
C GLN A 68 4.57 -9.55 10.23
N ASN A 69 3.82 -8.63 9.61
CA ASN A 69 2.95 -7.66 10.29
C ASN A 69 1.49 -8.14 10.41
#